data_AF-A0A6H5HHM8-F1
#
_entry.id   AF-A0A6H5HHM8-F1
#
_cell.length_a   1.000
_cell.length_b   1.000
_cell.length_c   1.000
_cell.angle_alpha   90.00
_cell.angle_beta   90.00
_cell.angle_gamma   90.00
#
_symmetry.space_group_name_H-M   'P 1'
#
loop_
_entity.id
_entity.type
_entity.pdbx_description
1 polymer ?
#
loop_
_entity_poly.entity_id
_entity_poly.type
_entity_poly.pdbx_seq_one_letter_code
_entity_poly.pdbx_strand_id
1 'polypeptide(L)' 'DYRFMSEPNLPPLRVSMSRQPHNLLIDVASLKNSLPELPNTTRDRLMNEYGLSQIFTNNLV' A
#
# COMPACT_ATOMS: atom_id res chain seq x y z
N ASP A 1 25.88 -14.56 -12.94
CA ASP A 1 24.84 -15.51 -12.52
C ASP A 1 24.61 -15.49 -11.03
N TYR A 2 23.41 -15.05 -10.62
CA TYR A 2 22.96 -15.22 -9.25
C TYR A 2 22.42 -16.64 -9.07
N ARG A 3 22.93 -17.36 -8.07
CA ARG A 3 22.44 -18.68 -7.68
C ARG A 3 21.49 -18.53 -6.51
N PHE A 4 20.20 -18.70 -6.76
CA PHE A 4 19.18 -18.64 -5.72
C PHE A 4 19.18 -19.94 -4.93
N MET A 5 19.14 -19.82 -3.60
CA MET A 5 18.95 -20.92 -2.66
C MET A 5 18.00 -20.46 -1.56
N SER A 6 17.19 -21.37 -1.03
CA SER A 6 16.27 -21.06 0.06
C SER A 6 17.06 -20.70 1.32
N GLU A 7 16.65 -19.64 2.02
CA GLU A 7 17.25 -19.23 3.30
C GLU A 7 16.78 -20.19 4.42
N PRO A 8 17.64 -21.08 4.95
CA PRO A 8 17.23 -22.07 5.94
C PRO A 8 16.91 -21.45 7.31
N ASN A 9 17.44 -20.26 7.61
CA ASN A 9 17.28 -19.64 8.93
C ASN A 9 15.98 -18.84 9.08
N LEU A 10 15.24 -18.59 8.00
CA LEU A 10 14.01 -17.81 8.03
C LEU A 10 12.81 -18.73 7.76
N PRO A 11 11.91 -18.95 8.73
CA PRO A 11 10.68 -19.69 8.47
C PRO A 11 9.79 -18.93 7.47
N PRO A 12 8.99 -19.65 6.66
CA PRO A 12 8.09 -19.01 5.71
C PRO A 12 7.07 -18.09 6.41
N LEU A 13 7.00 -16.83 5.97
CA LEU A 13 6.01 -15.89 6.45
C LEU A 13 4.61 -16.29 5.94
N ARG A 14 3.64 -16.38 6.87
CA ARG A 14 2.23 -16.61 6.54
C ARG A 14 1.43 -15.32 6.69
N VAL A 15 0.64 -15.01 5.67
CA VAL A 15 -0.24 -13.83 5.65
C VAL A 15 -1.69 -14.27 5.45
N SER A 16 -2.62 -13.58 6.11
CA SER A 16 -4.07 -13.81 5.93
C SER A 16 -4.59 -12.92 4.80
N MET A 17 -5.26 -13.55 3.84
CA MET A 17 -6.02 -12.86 2.78
C MET A 17 -7.53 -12.80 3.07
N SER A 18 -7.97 -13.38 4.20
CA SER A 18 -9.36 -13.36 4.62
C SER A 18 -9.74 -11.98 5.15
N ARG A 19 -11.01 -11.58 4.97
CA ARG A 19 -11.56 -10.36 5.59
C ARG A 19 -11.83 -10.50 7.09
N GLN A 20 -11.69 -11.72 7.62
CA GLN A 20 -11.85 -11.97 9.05
C GLN A 20 -10.50 -11.80 9.75
N PRO A 21 -10.41 -10.96 10.79
CA PRO A 21 -9.18 -10.74 11.52
C PRO A 21 -8.73 -12.04 12.19
N HIS A 22 -7.45 -12.37 12.05
CA HIS A 22 -6.84 -13.55 12.65
C HIS A 22 -5.69 -13.11 13.56
N ASN A 23 -5.81 -13.33 14.87
CA ASN A 23 -4.91 -12.74 15.87
C ASN A 23 -3.43 -13.18 15.76
N LEU A 24 -3.13 -14.25 15.02
CA LEU A 24 -1.77 -14.79 14.85
C LEU A 24 -1.17 -14.54 13.46
N LEU A 25 -1.90 -13.91 12.54
CA LEU A 25 -1.46 -13.70 11.16
C LEU A 25 -1.56 -12.23 10.78
N ILE A 26 -0.63 -11.77 9.95
CA ILE A 26 -0.71 -10.43 9.36
C ILE A 26 -1.90 -10.41 8.40
N ASP A 27 -2.86 -9.53 8.65
CA ASP A 27 -4.04 -9.35 7.81
C ASP A 27 -3.78 -8.33 6.70
N VAL A 28 -3.76 -8.83 5.46
CA VAL A 28 -3.54 -8.02 4.26
C VAL A 28 -4.73 -7.12 3.96
N ALA A 29 -5.96 -7.55 4.29
CA ALA A 29 -7.16 -6.76 4.03
C ALA A 29 -7.19 -5.49 4.91
N SER A 30 -6.90 -5.64 6.20
CA SER A 30 -6.77 -4.50 7.11
C SER A 30 -5.63 -3.58 6.71
N LEU A 31 -4.45 -4.13 6.37
CA LEU A 31 -3.31 -3.33 5.93
C LEU A 31 -3.63 -2.52 4.68
N LYS A 32 -4.30 -3.13 3.68
CA LYS A 32 -4.71 -2.45 2.45
C LYS A 32 -5.56 -1.21 2.72
N ASN A 33 -6.47 -1.27 3.69
CA ASN A 33 -7.33 -0.14 4.05
C ASN A 33 -6.57 0.98 4.76
N SER A 34 -5.43 0.67 5.39
CA SER A 34 -4.56 1.66 6.03
C SER A 34 -3.55 2.31 5.08
N LEU A 35 -3.40 1.78 3.85
CA LEU A 35 -2.45 2.33 2.90
C LEU A 35 -2.88 3.74 2.47
N PRO A 36 -1.94 4.70 2.45
CA PRO A 36 -2.23 6.04 1.97
C PRO A 36 -2.50 6.05 0.46
N GLU A 37 -3.19 7.10 0.00
CA GLU A 37 -3.32 7.39 -1.43
C GLU A 37 -1.95 7.68 -2.05
N LEU A 38 -1.78 7.30 -3.33
CA LEU A 38 -0.57 7.64 -4.07
C LEU A 38 -0.58 9.15 -4.37
N PRO A 39 0.61 9.78 -4.49
CA PRO A 39 0.70 11.20 -4.81
C PRO A 39 -0.08 11.60 -6.08
N ASN A 40 -0.06 10.75 -7.11
CA ASN A 40 -0.81 11.02 -8.34
C ASN A 40 -2.32 11.00 -8.10
N THR A 41 -2.83 10.00 -7.37
CA THR A 41 -4.25 9.94 -7.01
C THR A 41 -4.66 11.10 -6.12
N THR A 42 -3.79 11.58 -5.22
CA THR A 42 -4.05 12.79 -4.43
C THR A 42 -4.15 14.02 -5.32
N ARG A 43 -3.26 14.19 -6.30
CA ARG A 43 -3.32 15.33 -7.24
C ARG A 43 -4.61 15.30 -8.06
N ASP A 44 -4.98 14.14 -8.59
CA ASP A 44 -6.24 13.98 -9.33
C ASP A 44 -7.45 14.31 -8.45
N ARG A 45 -7.46 13.84 -7.19
CA ARG A 45 -8.51 14.14 -6.22
C ARG A 45 -8.60 15.64 -5.94
N LEU A 46 -7.47 16.30 -5.71
CA LEU A 46 -7.40 17.74 -5.45
C LEU A 46 -7.88 18.57 -6.65
N MET A 47 -7.57 18.16 -7.88
CA MET A 47 -8.04 18.84 -9.09
C MET A 47 -9.55 18.62 -9.30
N ASN A 48 -10.03 17.39 -9.13
CA ASN A 48 -11.41 17.02 -9.44
C ASN A 48 -12.41 17.43 -8.36
N GLU A 49 -12.08 17.25 -7.08
CA GLU A 49 -12.99 17.53 -5.96
C GLU A 49 -12.93 19.00 -5.51
N TYR A 50 -11.77 19.64 -5.63
CA TYR A 50 -11.54 21.00 -5.12
C TYR A 50 -11.28 22.03 -6.22
N GLY A 51 -11.29 21.63 -7.50
CA GLY A 51 -11.13 22.53 -8.64
C GLY A 51 -9.76 23.20 -8.71
N LEU A 52 -8.76 22.66 -8.03
CA LEU A 52 -7.43 23.25 -7.98
C LEU A 52 -6.73 23.15 -9.35
N SER A 53 -6.06 24.23 -9.75
CA SER A 53 -5.22 24.22 -10.95
C SER A 53 -4.02 23.28 -10.76
N GLN A 54 -3.61 22.62 -11.83
CA GLN A 54 -2.51 21.67 -11.86
C GLN A 54 -1.20 22.21 -11.27
N ILE A 55 -0.95 23.51 -11.45
CA ILE A 55 0.24 24.16 -10.89
C ILE A 55 0.17 24.19 -9.36
N PHE A 56 -1.00 24.49 -8.80
CA PHE A 56 -1.20 24.52 -7.36
C PHE A 56 -1.19 23.12 -6.75
N THR A 57 -1.82 22.13 -7.37
CA THR A 57 -1.81 20.74 -6.85
C THR A 57 -0.43 20.10 -6.90
N ASN A 58 0.38 20.40 -7.91
CA ASN A 58 1.76 19.92 -7.98
C ASN A 58 2.67 20.46 -6.88
N ASN A 59 2.36 21.63 -6.31
CA ASN A 59 3.14 22.23 -5.23
C ASN A 59 2.69 21.78 -3.82
N LEU A 60 1.48 21.21 -3.71
CA LEU A 60 0.88 20.80 -2.44
C LEU A 60 1.14 19.32 -2.11
N VAL A 61 1.46 18.51 -3.13
CA VAL A 61 1.70 17.07 -3.05
C VAL A 61 3.10 16.76 -3.56
#